data_AF-A0A8S3SMQ1-F1
#
_entry.id   AF-A0A8S3SMQ1-F1
#
_cell.length_a   1.000
_cell.length_b   1.000
_cell.length_c   1.000
_cell.angle_alpha   90.00
_cell.angle_beta   90.00
_cell.angle_gamma   90.00
#
_symmetry.space_group_name_H-M   'P 1'
#
loop_
_entity.id
_entity.type
_entity.pdbx_description
1 polymer ?
#
loop_
_entity_poly.entity_id
_entity_poly.type
_entity_poly.pdbx_seq_one_letter_code
_entity_poly.pdbx_strand_id
1 'polypeptide(L)'
;MSVYSLAPGNRSIPMSNTTHSDMIMASCFNNFMVAACVRSSVLTFLAVITALLCIMKIVKLHSRQHPSWHQYMIFYTASLECTIGSLYNVNVIYYLYLQRVHWVIVAYAQMDFVLQYLKLIQFLVMCHYYWTLATRALRRERLTKWVLLPMVLLPMLICVCIYFTIIAILGIVHTQPAFTECLQPYWLELSAAEFVTVQLFAIAGFYITKRLNEISTLDSVRWSQKRDLWCIVVVFEVSAFVGFLYDALLKILGNEDSGCSHIFRDQQELYSTVFVVFMVMKLLLPIWVMLFVFQPAPPINDSDDLIPALSDDGNSAFNSSVDDHQYRQLYHPTDDYGGFP
;
A
#
# COMPACT_ATOMS: atom_id res chain seq x y z
N MET A 1 6.95 15.68 -58.82
CA MET A 1 7.66 14.60 -59.54
C MET A 1 8.85 14.25 -58.66
N SER A 2 9.00 13.12 -57.98
CA SER A 2 8.40 11.79 -58.03
C SER A 2 8.40 11.21 -56.60
N VAL A 3 7.28 10.71 -56.09
CA VAL A 3 6.91 9.27 -55.97
C VAL A 3 7.29 8.68 -54.61
N TYR A 4 6.26 8.52 -53.77
CA TYR A 4 6.20 7.60 -52.65
C TYR A 4 6.46 6.16 -53.11
N SER A 5 7.23 5.38 -52.35
CA SER A 5 7.16 3.93 -52.38
C SER A 5 7.06 3.39 -50.96
N LEU A 6 5.84 2.97 -50.63
CA LEU A 6 5.53 1.99 -49.59
C LEU A 6 6.05 0.62 -50.04
N ALA A 7 6.83 -0.02 -49.19
CA ALA A 7 6.91 -1.48 -49.13
C ALA A 7 7.04 -1.90 -47.65
N PRO A 8 6.22 -2.85 -47.19
CA PRO A 8 6.28 -3.35 -45.82
C PRO A 8 7.49 -4.28 -45.70
N GLY A 9 8.45 -3.92 -44.86
CA GLY A 9 9.54 -4.80 -44.47
C GLY A 9 8.99 -5.93 -43.60
N ASN A 10 8.52 -7.00 -44.24
CA ASN A 10 8.28 -8.29 -43.61
C ASN A 10 9.63 -8.88 -43.20
N ARG A 11 10.18 -8.43 -42.06
CA ARG A 11 11.26 -9.13 -41.37
C ARG A 11 10.61 -10.26 -40.58
N SER A 12 10.42 -11.40 -41.24
CA SER A 12 10.35 -12.68 -40.54
C SER A 12 11.66 -12.86 -39.80
N ILE A 13 11.62 -12.62 -38.49
CA ILE A 13 12.71 -12.96 -37.58
C ILE A 13 12.90 -14.47 -37.73
N PRO A 14 14.09 -14.96 -38.12
CA PRO A 14 14.35 -16.39 -38.16
C PRO A 14 14.19 -16.91 -36.74
N MET A 15 13.21 -17.79 -36.56
CA MET A 15 12.97 -18.54 -35.32
C MET A 15 14.14 -19.51 -35.17
N SER A 16 15.25 -18.97 -34.67
CA SER A 16 16.39 -19.71 -34.17
C SER A 16 15.89 -20.67 -33.10
N ASN A 17 16.16 -21.96 -33.28
CA ASN A 17 16.07 -23.01 -32.28
C ASN A 17 17.03 -22.72 -31.11
N THR A 18 16.74 -21.68 -30.33
CA THR A 18 17.38 -21.48 -29.02
C THR A 18 16.48 -22.10 -27.98
N THR A 19 16.92 -23.25 -27.47
CA THR A 19 16.47 -23.96 -26.28
C THR A 19 16.65 -23.16 -24.99
N HIS A 20 16.49 -21.83 -25.02
CA HIS A 20 16.40 -21.01 -23.82
C HIS A 20 14.94 -21.00 -23.38
N SER A 21 14.64 -21.87 -22.43
CA SER A 21 13.37 -21.84 -21.70
C SER A 21 13.28 -20.51 -20.95
N ASP A 22 12.39 -19.62 -21.40
CA ASP A 22 12.08 -18.37 -20.71
C ASP A 22 11.68 -18.64 -19.25
N MET A 23 12.58 -18.34 -18.31
CA MET A 23 12.39 -18.59 -16.87
C MET A 23 11.22 -17.82 -16.26
N ILE A 24 10.84 -16.73 -16.92
CA ILE A 24 9.70 -15.88 -16.57
C ILE A 24 8.37 -16.56 -16.96
N MET A 25 8.37 -17.34 -18.04
CA MET A 25 7.22 -18.12 -18.53
C MET A 25 7.13 -19.53 -17.92
N ALA A 26 8.19 -19.99 -17.25
CA ALA A 26 8.21 -21.28 -16.57
C ALA A 26 7.11 -21.33 -15.49
N SER A 27 6.14 -22.22 -15.68
CA SER A 27 4.99 -22.39 -14.81
C SER A 27 4.95 -23.81 -14.25
N CYS A 28 4.14 -24.03 -13.21
CA CYS A 28 3.98 -25.36 -12.65
C CYS A 28 3.31 -26.34 -13.63
N PHE A 29 2.52 -25.83 -14.58
CA PHE A 29 1.72 -26.63 -15.51
C PHE A 29 2.22 -26.60 -16.96
N ASN A 30 2.91 -25.52 -17.37
CA ASN A 30 3.52 -25.41 -18.68
C ASN A 30 5.05 -25.42 -18.50
N ASN A 31 5.70 -26.49 -18.94
CA ASN A 31 7.12 -26.82 -18.66
C ASN A 31 7.42 -26.96 -17.15
N PHE A 32 7.08 -28.13 -16.60
CA PHE A 32 7.20 -28.44 -15.17
C PHE A 32 8.59 -28.11 -14.60
N MET A 33 8.64 -27.15 -13.67
CA MET A 33 9.84 -26.76 -12.95
C MET A 33 9.54 -26.61 -11.46
N VAL A 34 10.21 -27.43 -10.63
CA VAL A 34 9.98 -27.51 -9.19
C VAL A 34 10.15 -26.15 -8.50
N ALA A 35 11.20 -25.39 -8.85
CA ALA A 35 11.48 -24.09 -8.26
C ALA A 35 10.37 -23.05 -8.52
N ALA A 36 9.71 -23.10 -9.68
CA ALA A 36 8.60 -22.21 -10.02
C ALA A 36 7.33 -22.59 -9.24
N CYS A 37 7.05 -23.89 -9.09
CA CYS A 37 5.93 -24.40 -8.29
C CYS A 37 6.07 -24.01 -6.81
N VAL A 38 7.27 -24.15 -6.23
CA VAL A 38 7.52 -23.81 -4.82
C VAL A 38 7.29 -22.32 -4.58
N ARG A 39 7.84 -21.45 -5.43
CA ARG A 39 7.62 -19.99 -5.35
C ARG A 39 6.15 -19.62 -5.38
N SER A 40 5.41 -20.13 -6.37
CA SER A 40 3.99 -19.81 -6.51
C SER A 40 3.19 -20.33 -5.31
N SER A 41 3.48 -21.55 -4.85
CA SER A 41 2.79 -22.15 -3.69
C SER A 41 3.03 -21.36 -2.40
N VAL A 42 4.27 -20.94 -2.13
CA VAL A 42 4.62 -20.14 -0.94
C VAL A 42 3.94 -18.77 -0.97
N LEU A 43 4.02 -18.05 -2.10
CA LEU A 43 3.39 -16.74 -2.24
C LEU A 43 1.87 -16.82 -2.11
N THR A 44 1.26 -17.85 -2.70
CA THR A 44 -0.18 -18.13 -2.56
C THR A 44 -0.56 -18.35 -1.11
N PHE A 45 0.16 -19.24 -0.42
CA PHE A 45 -0.15 -19.61 0.94
C PHE A 45 -0.11 -18.39 1.87
N LEU A 46 0.94 -17.56 1.73
CA LEU A 46 1.07 -16.32 2.49
C LEU A 46 -0.04 -15.31 2.13
N ALA A 47 -0.39 -15.18 0.85
CA ALA A 47 -1.47 -14.29 0.41
C ALA A 47 -2.84 -14.74 0.95
N VAL A 48 -3.16 -16.04 0.92
CA VAL A 48 -4.40 -16.60 1.47
C VAL A 48 -4.50 -16.35 2.97
N ILE A 49 -3.43 -16.65 3.74
CA ILE A 49 -3.42 -16.39 5.17
C ILE A 49 -3.64 -14.90 5.45
N THR A 50 -2.93 -14.04 4.72
CA THR A 50 -3.07 -12.58 4.88
C THR A 50 -4.49 -12.13 4.53
N ALA A 51 -5.10 -12.64 3.46
CA ALA A 51 -6.48 -12.37 3.08
C ALA A 51 -7.46 -12.77 4.20
N LEU A 52 -7.30 -13.96 4.78
CA LEU A 52 -8.13 -14.44 5.88
C LEU A 52 -8.01 -13.53 7.11
N LEU A 53 -6.80 -13.11 7.46
CA LEU A 53 -6.57 -12.16 8.57
C LEU A 53 -7.22 -10.79 8.30
N CYS A 54 -7.13 -10.28 7.07
CA CYS A 54 -7.82 -9.05 6.65
C CYS A 54 -9.35 -9.20 6.75
N ILE A 55 -9.92 -10.30 6.27
CA ILE A 55 -11.37 -10.56 6.32
C ILE A 55 -11.84 -10.68 7.77
N MET A 56 -11.12 -11.42 8.62
CA MET A 56 -11.44 -11.52 10.05
C MET A 56 -11.45 -10.14 10.72
N LYS A 57 -10.51 -9.26 10.38
CA LYS A 57 -10.47 -7.87 10.86
C LYS A 57 -11.67 -7.06 10.37
N ILE A 58 -12.03 -7.17 9.09
CA ILE A 58 -13.22 -6.49 8.51
C ILE A 58 -14.50 -6.95 9.23
N VAL A 59 -14.68 -8.25 9.43
CA VAL A 59 -15.84 -8.81 10.14
C VAL A 59 -15.89 -8.28 11.58
N LYS A 60 -14.75 -8.25 12.28
CA LYS A 60 -14.66 -7.69 13.63
C LYS A 60 -14.96 -6.19 13.67
N LEU A 61 -14.54 -5.44 12.65
CA LEU A 61 -14.78 -4.00 12.54
C LEU A 61 -16.27 -3.71 12.32
N HIS A 62 -16.92 -4.45 11.41
CA HIS A 62 -18.37 -4.38 11.17
C HIS A 62 -19.17 -4.78 12.41
N SER A 63 -18.77 -5.86 13.09
CA SER A 63 -19.44 -6.31 14.31
C SER A 63 -19.40 -5.27 15.43
N ARG A 64 -18.39 -4.40 15.45
CA ARG A 64 -18.23 -3.34 16.47
C ARG A 64 -18.74 -1.97 16.01
N GLN A 65 -19.30 -1.86 14.79
CA GLN A 65 -19.81 -0.62 14.21
C GLN A 65 -18.83 0.57 14.34
N HIS A 66 -17.53 0.32 14.12
CA HIS A 66 -16.52 1.37 14.29
C HIS A 66 -16.75 2.48 13.26
N PRO A 67 -16.75 3.77 13.62
CA PRO A 67 -17.08 4.87 12.70
C PRO A 67 -15.95 5.26 11.72
N SER A 68 -14.74 4.69 11.87
CA SER A 68 -13.57 5.10 11.11
C SER A 68 -13.56 4.55 9.67
N TRP A 69 -14.05 5.34 8.72
CA TRP A 69 -14.08 4.99 7.29
C TRP A 69 -12.69 4.63 6.71
N HIS A 70 -11.62 5.28 7.15
CA HIS A 70 -10.25 5.02 6.67
C HIS A 70 -9.81 3.57 6.90
N GLN A 71 -10.12 3.00 8.08
CA GLN A 71 -9.74 1.62 8.40
C GLN A 71 -10.47 0.61 7.50
N TYR A 72 -11.75 0.85 7.19
CA TYR A 72 -12.47 0.02 6.23
C TYR A 72 -11.81 0.06 4.86
N MET A 73 -11.51 1.25 4.34
CA MET A 73 -10.89 1.40 3.03
C MET A 73 -9.53 0.69 2.93
N ILE A 74 -8.70 0.78 3.97
CA ILE A 74 -7.40 0.09 4.02
C ILE A 74 -7.60 -1.43 3.97
N PHE A 75 -8.45 -1.98 4.85
CA PHE A 75 -8.62 -3.43 4.92
C PHE A 75 -9.37 -4.01 3.72
N TYR A 76 -10.36 -3.31 3.17
CA TYR A 76 -11.03 -3.73 1.93
C TYR A 76 -10.03 -3.78 0.77
N THR A 77 -9.25 -2.73 0.59
CA THR A 77 -8.25 -2.70 -0.49
C THR A 77 -7.18 -3.78 -0.28
N ALA A 78 -6.73 -4.02 0.96
CA ALA A 78 -5.78 -5.10 1.27
C ALA A 78 -6.36 -6.50 1.03
N SER A 79 -7.66 -6.69 1.33
CA SER A 79 -8.35 -7.95 1.04
C SER A 79 -8.49 -8.17 -0.47
N LEU A 80 -8.77 -7.12 -1.26
CA LEU A 80 -8.82 -7.18 -2.71
C LEU A 80 -7.44 -7.50 -3.29
N GLU A 81 -6.38 -6.85 -2.80
CA GLU A 81 -5.01 -7.13 -3.21
C GLU A 81 -4.62 -8.59 -2.95
N CYS A 82 -4.88 -9.10 -1.73
CA CYS A 82 -4.55 -10.48 -1.38
C CYS A 82 -5.41 -11.50 -2.13
N THR A 83 -6.68 -11.21 -2.39
CA THR A 83 -7.56 -12.12 -3.15
C THR A 83 -7.20 -12.15 -4.63
N ILE A 84 -6.87 -11.01 -5.24
CA ILE A 84 -6.37 -10.93 -6.62
C ILE A 84 -5.04 -11.67 -6.73
N GLY A 85 -4.08 -11.43 -5.82
CA GLY A 85 -2.79 -12.10 -5.81
C GLY A 85 -2.88 -13.61 -5.54
N SER A 86 -3.80 -14.04 -4.68
CA SER A 86 -4.08 -15.45 -4.43
C SER A 86 -4.76 -16.11 -5.62
N LEU A 87 -5.81 -15.52 -6.19
CA LEU A 87 -6.57 -16.10 -7.31
C LEU A 87 -5.67 -16.28 -8.54
N TYR A 88 -4.76 -15.34 -8.76
CA TYR A 88 -3.73 -15.40 -9.79
C TYR A 88 -2.84 -16.65 -9.67
N ASN A 89 -2.40 -17.00 -8.45
CA ASN A 89 -1.56 -18.18 -8.24
C ASN A 89 -2.37 -19.49 -8.08
N VAL A 90 -3.64 -19.43 -7.62
CA VAL A 90 -4.55 -20.58 -7.45
C VAL A 90 -5.26 -20.97 -8.76
N ASN A 91 -4.52 -20.96 -9.87
CA ASN A 91 -4.90 -21.69 -11.10
C ASN A 91 -4.90 -23.22 -10.91
N VAL A 92 -5.17 -23.71 -9.69
CA VAL A 92 -5.25 -25.13 -9.31
C VAL A 92 -6.69 -25.57 -9.04
N ILE A 93 -7.59 -24.67 -8.60
CA ILE A 93 -8.96 -25.06 -8.19
C ILE A 93 -10.04 -24.56 -9.15
N TYR A 94 -9.85 -23.41 -9.80
CA TYR A 94 -10.85 -22.81 -10.71
C TYR A 94 -10.96 -23.48 -12.09
N TYR A 95 -10.01 -24.35 -12.46
CA TYR A 95 -10.09 -25.14 -13.69
C TYR A 95 -11.26 -26.15 -13.69
N LEU A 96 -11.87 -26.45 -12.53
CA LEU A 96 -12.95 -27.42 -12.46
C LEU A 96 -14.38 -26.83 -12.53
N TYR A 97 -14.58 -25.50 -12.43
CA TYR A 97 -15.95 -24.96 -12.26
C TYR A 97 -16.35 -23.73 -13.10
N LEU A 98 -15.44 -23.03 -13.79
CA LEU A 98 -15.82 -21.80 -14.52
C LEU A 98 -15.42 -21.76 -16.00
N GLN A 99 -15.66 -22.86 -16.71
CA GLN A 99 -15.57 -22.91 -18.17
C GLN A 99 -16.79 -22.24 -18.83
N ARG A 100 -16.98 -20.91 -18.64
CA ARG A 100 -17.94 -20.12 -19.43
C ARG A 100 -17.81 -18.60 -19.38
N VAL A 101 -16.65 -18.03 -19.05
CA VAL A 101 -16.35 -16.62 -19.40
C VAL A 101 -14.94 -16.54 -19.97
N HIS A 102 -14.90 -16.45 -21.30
CA HIS A 102 -13.72 -16.35 -22.13
C HIS A 102 -13.14 -14.93 -22.01
N TRP A 103 -12.32 -14.68 -21.00
CA TRP A 103 -11.34 -13.59 -21.03
C TRP A 103 -10.00 -14.17 -20.59
N VAL A 104 -9.38 -14.84 -21.56
CA VAL A 104 -7.95 -14.81 -21.88
C VAL A 104 -7.08 -14.23 -20.76
N ILE A 105 -6.37 -15.12 -20.06
CA ILE A 105 -4.91 -15.05 -19.85
C ILE A 105 -4.39 -13.61 -19.96
N VAL A 106 -4.77 -12.78 -18.99
CA VAL A 106 -4.30 -11.40 -18.83
C VAL A 106 -2.82 -11.50 -18.49
N ALA A 107 -1.97 -10.84 -19.27
CA ALA A 107 -0.52 -10.97 -19.21
C ALA A 107 0.01 -10.76 -17.78
N TYR A 108 0.98 -11.59 -17.37
CA TYR A 108 1.56 -11.63 -16.01
C TYR A 108 1.86 -10.22 -15.45
N ALA A 109 2.38 -9.30 -16.28
CA ALA A 109 2.68 -7.94 -15.87
C ALA A 109 1.47 -7.04 -15.57
N GLN A 110 0.33 -7.22 -16.25
CA GLN A 110 -0.85 -6.36 -16.06
C GLN A 110 -1.42 -6.51 -14.64
N MET A 111 -1.41 -7.73 -14.10
CA MET A 111 -1.89 -7.99 -12.74
C MET A 111 -0.93 -7.41 -11.69
N ASP A 112 0.37 -7.47 -11.93
CA ASP A 112 1.38 -6.86 -11.05
C ASP A 112 1.22 -5.32 -11.01
N PHE A 113 0.85 -4.67 -12.13
CA PHE A 113 0.47 -3.25 -12.12
C PHE A 113 -0.76 -2.97 -11.26
N VAL A 114 -1.78 -3.81 -11.34
CA VAL A 114 -3.00 -3.66 -10.53
C VAL A 114 -2.68 -3.81 -9.04
N LEU A 115 -1.87 -4.80 -8.65
CA LEU A 115 -1.45 -5.00 -7.26
C LEU A 115 -0.65 -3.80 -6.74
N GLN A 116 0.33 -3.33 -7.52
CA GLN A 116 1.13 -2.15 -7.18
C GLN A 116 0.25 -0.90 -7.06
N TYR A 117 -0.74 -0.74 -7.95
CA TYR A 117 -1.70 0.36 -7.88
C TYR A 117 -2.58 0.30 -6.62
N LEU A 118 -3.11 -0.88 -6.27
CA LEU A 118 -3.91 -1.06 -5.04
C LEU A 118 -3.09 -0.73 -3.78
N LYS A 119 -1.82 -1.15 -3.73
CA LYS A 119 -0.88 -0.78 -2.66
C LYS A 119 -0.69 0.74 -2.58
N LEU A 120 -0.51 1.43 -3.70
CA LEU A 120 -0.36 2.89 -3.73
C LEU A 120 -1.63 3.60 -3.23
N ILE A 121 -2.81 3.09 -3.58
CA ILE A 121 -4.08 3.63 -3.06
C ILE A 121 -4.17 3.44 -1.54
N GLN A 122 -3.78 2.28 -1.00
CA GLN A 122 -3.71 2.06 0.45
C GLN A 122 -2.77 3.08 1.10
N PHE A 123 -1.59 3.28 0.51
CA PHE A 123 -0.61 4.25 1.02
C PHE A 123 -1.16 5.69 0.99
N LEU A 124 -1.89 6.09 -0.05
CA LEU A 124 -2.53 7.41 -0.09
C LEU A 124 -3.61 7.56 1.00
N VAL A 125 -4.47 6.56 1.19
CA VAL A 125 -5.47 6.57 2.28
C VAL A 125 -4.78 6.69 3.64
N MET A 126 -3.63 6.03 3.81
CA MET A 126 -2.79 6.10 5.01
C MET A 126 -2.21 7.50 5.23
N CYS A 127 -1.60 8.10 4.20
CA CYS A 127 -1.09 9.47 4.26
C CYS A 127 -2.21 10.45 4.66
N HIS A 128 -3.39 10.32 4.03
CA HIS A 128 -4.55 11.13 4.39
C HIS A 128 -4.96 10.96 5.86
N TYR A 129 -5.00 9.72 6.36
CA TYR A 129 -5.34 9.41 7.75
C TYR A 129 -4.35 10.07 8.73
N TYR A 130 -3.05 9.86 8.55
CA TYR A 130 -2.03 10.42 9.45
C TYR A 130 -1.93 11.94 9.38
N TRP A 131 -2.12 12.54 8.20
CA TRP A 131 -2.21 13.98 8.09
C TRP A 131 -3.45 14.54 8.77
N THR A 132 -4.61 13.87 8.65
CA THR A 132 -5.83 14.25 9.39
C THR A 132 -5.62 14.16 10.90
N LEU A 133 -4.95 13.12 11.37
CA LEU A 133 -4.62 12.96 12.79
C LEU A 133 -3.67 14.05 13.28
N ALA A 134 -2.61 14.33 12.52
CA ALA A 134 -1.63 15.36 12.86
C ALA A 134 -2.24 16.77 12.86
N THR A 135 -3.09 17.07 11.87
CA THR A 135 -3.78 18.36 11.76
C THR A 135 -4.75 18.61 12.93
N ARG A 136 -5.44 17.56 13.40
CA ARG A 136 -6.25 17.64 14.63
C ARG A 136 -5.38 17.88 15.87
N ALA A 137 -4.25 17.18 16.00
CA ALA A 137 -3.32 17.35 17.13
C ALA A 137 -2.73 18.76 17.22
N LEU A 138 -2.61 19.48 16.09
CA LEU A 138 -2.10 20.85 16.04
C LEU A 138 -3.07 21.91 16.63
N ARG A 139 -4.29 21.55 17.04
CA ARG A 139 -5.27 22.38 17.79
C ARG A 139 -5.60 23.75 17.17
N ARG A 140 -5.25 23.98 15.91
CA ARG A 140 -5.55 25.23 15.16
C ARG A 140 -6.81 25.08 14.33
N GLU A 141 -7.88 24.66 15.00
CA GLU A 141 -9.09 24.07 14.42
C GLU A 141 -9.73 24.91 13.31
N ARG A 142 -9.74 26.25 13.44
CA ARG A 142 -10.42 27.14 12.50
C ARG A 142 -9.68 27.28 11.15
N LEU A 143 -8.35 27.38 11.16
CA LEU A 143 -7.55 27.47 9.92
C LEU A 143 -7.38 26.10 9.25
N THR A 144 -7.21 25.07 10.07
CA THR A 144 -6.93 23.73 9.59
C THR A 144 -8.15 23.07 8.95
N LYS A 145 -9.35 23.29 9.52
CA LYS A 145 -10.62 22.74 9.00
C LYS A 145 -11.09 23.40 7.70
N TRP A 146 -10.83 24.70 7.53
CA TRP A 146 -11.32 25.47 6.38
C TRP A 146 -10.33 25.59 5.23
N VAL A 147 -9.03 25.69 5.51
CA VAL A 147 -8.02 26.00 4.48
C VAL A 147 -7.08 24.82 4.27
N LEU A 148 -6.46 24.31 5.34
CA LEU A 148 -5.33 23.40 5.18
C LEU A 148 -5.75 21.99 4.70
N LEU A 149 -6.85 21.47 5.26
CA LEU A 149 -7.32 20.11 4.96
C LEU A 149 -8.08 20.01 3.62
N PRO A 150 -9.15 20.79 3.35
CA PRO A 150 -9.88 20.67 2.09
C PRO A 150 -9.21 21.35 0.89
N MET A 151 -8.50 22.47 1.08
CA MET A 151 -8.01 23.30 -0.04
C MET A 151 -6.60 22.93 -0.51
N VAL A 152 -5.75 22.36 0.36
CA VAL A 152 -4.35 22.07 0.03
C VAL A 152 -4.09 20.57 0.02
N LEU A 153 -4.42 19.88 1.12
CA LEU A 153 -4.06 18.48 1.30
C LEU A 153 -4.82 17.53 0.37
N LEU A 154 -6.15 17.68 0.33
CA LEU A 154 -7.02 16.84 -0.51
C LEU A 154 -6.67 16.96 -2.00
N PRO A 155 -6.57 18.17 -2.60
CA PRO A 155 -6.19 18.28 -4.01
C PRO A 155 -4.77 17.78 -4.30
N MET A 156 -3.80 17.96 -3.39
CA MET A 156 -2.47 17.37 -3.57
C MET A 156 -2.56 15.84 -3.67
N LEU A 157 -3.30 15.20 -2.77
CA LEU A 157 -3.48 13.76 -2.75
C LEU A 157 -4.22 13.24 -3.99
N ILE A 158 -5.23 13.98 -4.46
CA ILE A 158 -5.94 13.67 -5.70
C ILE A 158 -5.01 13.78 -6.91
N CYS A 159 -4.17 14.82 -7.00
CA CYS A 159 -3.20 14.97 -8.07
C CYS A 159 -2.20 13.80 -8.10
N VAL A 160 -1.70 13.36 -6.95
CA VAL A 160 -0.82 12.19 -6.85
C VAL A 160 -1.56 10.91 -7.26
N CYS A 161 -2.82 10.75 -6.85
CA CYS A 161 -3.66 9.64 -7.27
C CYS A 161 -3.85 9.59 -8.80
N ILE A 162 -4.15 10.73 -9.42
CA ILE A 162 -4.29 10.85 -10.88
C ILE A 162 -2.96 10.53 -11.58
N TYR A 163 -1.83 10.97 -11.04
CA TYR A 163 -0.53 10.63 -11.59
C TYR A 163 -0.27 9.12 -11.57
N PHE A 164 -0.54 8.46 -10.43
CA PHE A 164 -0.44 7.01 -10.33
C PHE A 164 -1.41 6.27 -11.26
N THR A 165 -2.65 6.75 -11.41
CA THR A 165 -3.62 6.11 -12.31
C THR A 165 -3.17 6.19 -13.76
N ILE A 166 -2.66 7.33 -14.21
CA ILE A 166 -2.17 7.52 -15.58
C ILE A 166 -1.02 6.56 -15.88
N ILE A 167 -0.02 6.48 -14.98
CA ILE A 167 1.13 5.57 -15.19
C ILE A 167 0.68 4.11 -15.18
N ALA A 168 -0.19 3.71 -14.25
CA ALA A 168 -0.70 2.35 -14.19
C ALA A 168 -1.47 1.98 -15.46
N ILE A 169 -2.33 2.86 -15.98
CA ILE A 169 -3.06 2.64 -17.25
C ILE A 169 -2.08 2.55 -18.42
N LEU A 170 -1.10 3.44 -18.50
CA LEU A 170 -0.08 3.41 -19.56
C LEU A 170 0.72 2.10 -19.52
N GLY A 171 1.10 1.63 -18.34
CA GLY A 171 1.79 0.36 -18.13
C GLY A 171 0.94 -0.83 -18.59
N ILE A 172 -0.35 -0.87 -18.22
CA ILE A 172 -1.28 -1.93 -18.64
C ILE A 172 -1.48 -1.97 -20.16
N VAL A 173 -1.69 -0.81 -20.78
CA VAL A 173 -1.99 -0.69 -22.23
C VAL A 173 -0.76 -0.98 -23.09
N HIS A 174 0.44 -0.61 -22.66
CA HIS A 174 1.68 -0.78 -23.42
C HIS A 174 2.50 -2.00 -22.97
N THR A 175 1.84 -3.03 -22.45
CA THR A 175 2.51 -4.28 -22.09
C THR A 175 3.12 -4.94 -23.33
N GLN A 176 4.40 -5.32 -23.21
CA GLN A 176 5.24 -5.88 -24.28
C GLN A 176 5.47 -7.37 -23.99
N PRO A 177 6.07 -8.18 -24.88
CA PRO A 177 6.35 -9.58 -24.55
C PRO A 177 7.24 -9.70 -23.31
N ALA A 178 6.91 -10.65 -22.41
CA ALA A 178 7.52 -10.86 -21.08
C ALA A 178 9.06 -10.92 -21.05
N PHE A 179 9.70 -11.21 -22.19
CA PHE A 179 11.16 -11.25 -22.35
C PHE A 179 11.85 -9.90 -22.18
N THR A 180 11.21 -8.79 -22.57
CA THR A 180 11.77 -7.42 -22.50
C THR A 180 10.99 -6.50 -21.56
N GLU A 181 10.01 -7.01 -20.81
CA GLU A 181 9.16 -6.19 -19.94
C GLU A 181 9.93 -5.48 -18.82
N CYS A 182 11.01 -6.07 -18.31
CA CYS A 182 11.83 -5.41 -17.27
C CYS A 182 12.55 -4.15 -17.77
N LEU A 183 12.71 -3.99 -19.09
CA LEU A 183 13.34 -2.82 -19.68
C LEU A 183 12.36 -1.66 -19.84
N GLN A 184 11.08 -1.87 -19.56
CA GLN A 184 10.09 -0.84 -19.80
C GLN A 184 10.16 0.27 -18.74
N PRO A 185 10.10 1.56 -19.17
CA PRO A 185 10.33 2.69 -18.28
C PRO A 185 9.23 2.85 -17.21
N TYR A 186 8.03 2.35 -17.47
CA TYR A 186 6.88 2.51 -16.58
C TYR A 186 7.05 1.79 -15.23
N TRP A 187 7.83 0.70 -15.16
CA TRP A 187 8.14 0.02 -13.89
C TRP A 187 8.99 0.90 -12.97
N LEU A 188 10.03 1.49 -13.55
CA LEU A 188 10.93 2.39 -12.85
C LEU A 188 10.22 3.70 -12.48
N GLU A 189 9.37 4.23 -13.36
CA GLU A 189 8.63 5.46 -13.08
C GLU A 189 7.65 5.26 -11.91
N LEU A 190 6.91 4.14 -11.89
CA LEU A 190 5.96 3.85 -10.83
C LEU A 190 6.64 3.61 -9.48
N SER A 191 7.76 2.87 -9.45
CA SER A 191 8.53 2.62 -8.22
C SER A 191 9.30 3.87 -7.75
N ALA A 192 9.82 4.69 -8.67
CA ALA A 192 10.43 5.97 -8.32
C ALA A 192 9.42 6.93 -7.70
N ALA A 193 8.20 6.98 -8.26
CA ALA A 193 7.14 7.83 -7.72
C ALA A 193 6.66 7.34 -6.35
N GLU A 194 6.56 6.02 -6.14
CA GLU A 194 6.34 5.44 -4.81
C GLU A 194 7.43 5.90 -3.83
N PHE A 195 8.69 5.72 -4.20
CA PHE A 195 9.84 6.08 -3.38
C PHE A 195 9.82 7.56 -2.98
N VAL A 196 9.63 8.47 -3.95
CA VAL A 196 9.53 9.92 -3.67
C VAL A 196 8.39 10.23 -2.71
N THR A 197 7.21 9.61 -2.90
CA THR A 197 6.05 9.86 -2.05
C THR A 197 6.29 9.34 -0.62
N VAL A 198 6.95 8.19 -0.47
CA VAL A 198 7.33 7.63 0.83
C VAL A 198 8.38 8.50 1.53
N GLN A 199 9.36 9.05 0.82
CA GLN A 199 10.32 10.00 1.39
C GLN A 199 9.62 11.26 1.95
N LEU A 200 8.68 11.82 1.18
CA LEU A 200 7.89 12.96 1.64
C LEU A 200 7.06 12.61 2.89
N PHE A 201 6.50 11.40 2.93
CA PHE A 201 5.79 10.91 4.11
C PHE A 201 6.72 10.71 5.32
N ALA A 202 7.95 10.23 5.13
CA ALA A 202 8.94 10.10 6.19
C ALA A 202 9.35 11.46 6.78
N ILE A 203 9.59 12.46 5.92
CA ILE A 203 9.87 13.84 6.35
C ILE A 203 8.68 14.41 7.14
N ALA A 204 7.45 14.18 6.65
CA ALA A 204 6.24 14.56 7.37
C ALA A 204 6.13 13.84 8.72
N GLY A 205 6.43 12.54 8.78
CA GLY A 205 6.45 11.74 10.01
C GLY A 205 7.43 12.28 11.05
N PHE A 206 8.61 12.75 10.63
CA PHE A 206 9.57 13.42 11.50
C PHE A 206 9.00 14.73 12.07
N TYR A 207 8.38 15.56 11.22
CA TYR A 207 7.74 16.80 11.64
C TYR A 207 6.61 16.55 12.66
N ILE A 208 5.74 15.58 12.38
CA ILE A 208 4.66 15.15 13.27
C ILE A 208 5.23 14.70 14.61
N THR A 209 6.27 13.87 14.60
CA THR A 209 6.92 13.38 15.82
C THR A 209 7.52 14.51 16.65
N LYS A 210 8.21 15.47 16.02
CA LYS A 210 8.77 16.63 16.71
C LYS A 210 7.68 17.44 17.39
N ARG A 211 6.56 17.66 16.71
CA ARG A 211 5.43 18.42 17.25
C ARG A 211 4.71 17.66 18.36
N LEU A 212 4.55 16.34 18.22
CA LEU A 212 3.96 15.50 19.25
C LEU A 212 4.80 15.47 20.54
N ASN A 213 6.11 15.70 20.44
CA ASN A 213 6.99 15.82 21.60
C ASN A 213 6.82 17.16 22.36
N GLU A 214 6.33 18.21 21.68
CA GLU A 214 6.13 19.54 22.26
C GLU A 214 4.81 19.64 23.03
N ILE A 215 3.80 18.84 22.68
CA ILE A 215 2.49 18.86 23.32
C ILE A 215 2.52 17.93 24.54
N SER A 216 2.18 18.48 25.71
CA SER A 216 2.02 17.72 26.95
C SER A 216 0.77 16.85 26.88
N THR A 217 0.93 15.62 26.40
CA THR A 217 -0.07 14.54 26.47
C THR A 217 0.47 13.45 27.39
N LEU A 218 -0.40 12.55 27.87
CA LEU A 218 0.00 11.37 28.65
C LEU A 218 1.11 10.60 27.92
N ASP A 219 2.24 10.37 28.60
CA ASP A 219 3.45 9.79 28.02
C ASP A 219 3.23 8.40 27.41
N SER A 220 2.34 7.60 28.00
CA SER A 220 2.00 6.25 27.51
C SER A 220 1.31 6.27 26.15
N VAL A 221 0.32 7.16 25.96
CA VAL A 221 -0.41 7.33 24.70
C VAL A 221 0.50 7.88 23.62
N ARG A 222 1.32 8.87 23.97
CA ARG A 222 2.31 9.50 23.08
C ARG A 222 3.32 8.48 22.55
N TRP A 223 3.84 7.62 23.42
CA TRP A 223 4.80 6.60 23.03
C TRP A 223 4.19 5.56 22.09
N SER A 224 2.95 5.12 22.35
CA SER A 224 2.24 4.20 21.44
C SER A 224 2.04 4.84 20.07
N GLN A 225 1.49 6.06 20.00
CA GLN A 225 1.25 6.75 18.74
C GLN A 225 2.54 6.97 17.93
N LYS A 226 3.64 7.33 18.61
CA LYS A 226 4.95 7.49 17.98
C LYS A 226 5.45 6.15 17.44
N ARG A 227 5.41 5.08 18.23
CA ARG A 227 5.85 3.74 17.81
C ARG A 227 5.07 3.28 16.58
N ASP A 228 3.75 3.45 16.60
CA ASP A 228 2.86 2.99 15.56
C ASP A 228 3.09 3.77 14.24
N LEU A 229 3.28 5.10 14.33
CA LEU A 229 3.67 5.95 13.20
C LEU A 229 5.03 5.53 12.60
N TRP A 230 6.07 5.40 13.43
CA TRP A 230 7.42 5.05 12.96
C TRP A 230 7.51 3.63 12.41
N CYS A 231 6.71 2.70 12.95
CA CYS A 231 6.63 1.33 12.42
C CYS A 231 6.16 1.34 10.96
N ILE A 232 5.11 2.10 10.64
CA ILE A 232 4.61 2.25 9.27
C ILE A 232 5.62 2.96 8.39
N VAL A 233 6.16 4.10 8.84
CA VAL A 233 7.15 4.88 8.05
C VAL A 233 8.33 4.00 7.66
N VAL A 234 8.93 3.27 8.61
CA VAL A 234 10.11 2.43 8.35
C VAL A 234 9.79 1.29 7.39
N VAL A 235 8.62 0.65 7.52
CA VAL A 235 8.26 -0.49 6.67
C VAL A 235 7.94 -0.07 5.25
N PHE A 236 7.20 1.03 5.06
CA PHE A 236 6.96 1.57 3.73
C PHE A 236 8.25 2.09 3.08
N GLU A 237 9.16 2.68 3.87
CA GLU A 237 10.49 3.11 3.41
C GLU A 237 11.31 1.94 2.88
N VAL A 238 11.43 0.86 3.66
CA VAL A 238 12.14 -0.36 3.24
C VAL A 238 11.48 -0.97 2.00
N SER A 239 10.15 -1.04 1.97
CA SER A 239 9.39 -1.59 0.84
C SER A 239 9.62 -0.80 -0.45
N ALA A 240 9.55 0.53 -0.38
CA ALA A 240 9.75 1.40 -1.53
C ALA A 240 11.21 1.42 -2.00
N PHE A 241 12.17 1.40 -1.07
CA PHE A 241 13.59 1.31 -1.39
C PHE A 241 13.94 0.00 -2.10
N VAL A 242 13.46 -1.14 -1.57
CA VAL A 242 13.66 -2.46 -2.21
C VAL A 242 12.97 -2.52 -3.58
N GLY A 243 11.77 -1.95 -3.70
CA GLY A 243 11.04 -1.79 -4.97
C GLY A 243 11.86 -1.05 -6.02
N PHE A 244 12.25 0.18 -5.70
CA PHE A 244 13.02 1.03 -6.59
C PHE A 244 14.38 0.43 -6.96
N LEU A 245 15.11 -0.13 -5.98
CA LEU A 245 16.42 -0.73 -6.21
C LEU A 245 16.31 -1.94 -7.16
N TYR A 246 15.31 -2.80 -6.97
CA TYR A 246 15.09 -3.96 -7.83
C TYR A 246 14.78 -3.54 -9.27
N ASP A 247 13.84 -2.60 -9.46
CA ASP A 247 13.45 -2.13 -10.80
C ASP A 247 14.61 -1.37 -11.49
N ALA A 248 15.38 -0.59 -10.74
CA ALA A 248 16.57 0.10 -11.24
C ALA A 248 17.68 -0.90 -11.66
N LEU A 249 17.95 -1.92 -10.84
CA LEU A 249 18.94 -2.95 -11.15
C LEU A 249 18.55 -3.74 -12.41
N LEU A 250 17.28 -4.12 -12.55
CA LEU A 250 16.80 -4.80 -13.75
C LEU A 250 16.95 -3.92 -15.00
N LYS A 251 16.69 -2.62 -14.89
CA LYS A 251 16.84 -1.68 -16.02
C LYS A 251 18.30 -1.44 -16.42
N ILE A 252 19.23 -1.43 -15.46
CA ILE A 252 20.66 -1.21 -15.70
C ILE A 252 21.34 -2.47 -16.24
N LEU A 253 21.00 -3.64 -15.69
CA LEU A 253 21.64 -4.91 -16.03
C LEU A 253 20.96 -5.64 -17.20
N GLY A 254 19.71 -5.30 -17.50
CA GLY A 254 18.97 -5.87 -18.61
C GLY A 254 19.52 -5.41 -19.95
N ASN A 255 19.60 -6.34 -20.91
CA ASN A 255 19.97 -6.05 -22.29
C ASN A 255 18.86 -6.54 -23.23
N GLU A 256 18.59 -5.79 -24.30
CA GLU A 256 17.52 -6.10 -25.25
C GLU A 256 17.76 -7.44 -25.99
N ASP A 257 19.03 -7.78 -26.24
CA ASP A 257 19.41 -8.97 -26.99
C ASP A 257 19.34 -10.26 -26.17
N SER A 258 19.65 -10.19 -24.86
CA SER A 258 19.71 -11.35 -23.97
C SER A 258 18.49 -11.49 -23.07
N GLY A 259 17.62 -10.48 -23.05
CA GLY A 259 16.42 -10.44 -22.22
C GLY A 259 16.68 -10.30 -20.72
N CYS A 260 15.59 -10.23 -19.97
CA CYS A 260 15.58 -10.01 -18.52
C CYS A 260 16.07 -11.22 -17.70
N SER A 261 16.04 -12.43 -18.26
CA SER A 261 16.44 -13.67 -17.59
C SER A 261 17.96 -13.85 -17.51
N HIS A 262 18.71 -13.30 -18.46
CA HIS A 262 20.17 -13.46 -18.56
C HIS A 262 20.92 -12.82 -17.37
N ILE A 263 20.31 -11.85 -16.67
CA ILE A 263 20.86 -11.22 -15.46
C ILE A 263 21.20 -12.27 -14.39
N PHE A 264 20.40 -13.33 -14.30
CA PHE A 264 20.56 -14.38 -13.29
C PHE A 264 21.41 -15.56 -13.77
N ARG A 265 22.15 -15.42 -14.88
CA ARG A 265 22.95 -16.50 -15.49
C ARG A 265 22.15 -17.79 -15.67
N ASP A 266 20.85 -17.67 -15.96
CA ASP A 266 19.94 -18.81 -16.10
C ASP A 266 19.89 -19.72 -14.84
N GLN A 267 20.21 -19.18 -13.66
CA GLN A 267 20.06 -19.88 -12.38
C GLN A 267 18.66 -19.63 -11.82
N GLN A 268 17.73 -20.50 -12.21
CA GLN A 268 16.32 -20.39 -11.86
C GLN A 268 16.05 -20.42 -10.34
N GLU A 269 16.85 -21.16 -9.56
CA GLU A 269 16.68 -21.27 -8.10
C GLU A 269 16.97 -19.94 -7.40
N LEU A 270 18.04 -19.24 -7.81
CA LEU A 270 18.39 -17.93 -7.27
C LEU A 270 17.33 -16.89 -7.64
N TYR A 271 16.92 -16.85 -8.91
CA TYR A 271 15.86 -15.95 -9.37
C TYR A 271 14.56 -16.16 -8.59
N SER A 272 14.12 -17.42 -8.44
CA SER A 272 12.88 -17.77 -7.75
C SER A 272 12.92 -17.31 -6.28
N THR A 273 14.04 -17.55 -5.59
CA THR A 273 14.22 -17.15 -4.19
C THR A 273 14.22 -15.63 -4.01
N VAL A 274 15.02 -14.92 -4.82
CA VAL A 274 15.08 -13.44 -4.78
C VAL A 274 13.73 -12.83 -5.07
N PHE A 275 12.99 -13.38 -6.05
CA PHE A 275 11.66 -12.91 -6.41
C PHE A 275 10.63 -13.11 -5.28
N VAL A 276 10.65 -14.26 -4.59
CA VAL A 276 9.76 -14.48 -3.42
C VAL A 276 10.03 -13.44 -2.34
N VAL A 277 11.31 -13.26 -1.98
CA VAL A 277 11.69 -12.27 -0.94
C VAL A 277 11.28 -10.87 -1.37
N PHE A 278 11.53 -10.51 -2.63
CA PHE A 278 11.12 -9.24 -3.20
C PHE A 278 9.61 -9.01 -3.09
N MET A 279 8.78 -9.98 -3.52
CA MET A 279 7.32 -9.86 -3.46
C MET A 279 6.80 -9.78 -2.02
N VAL A 280 7.37 -10.53 -1.09
CA VAL A 280 7.01 -10.46 0.33
C VAL A 280 7.34 -9.08 0.91
N MET A 281 8.54 -8.55 0.64
CA MET A 281 8.96 -7.23 1.12
C MET A 281 8.20 -6.08 0.46
N LYS A 282 7.86 -6.21 -0.83
CA LYS A 282 7.17 -5.20 -1.62
C LYS A 282 5.67 -5.14 -1.33
N LEU A 283 4.99 -6.27 -1.21
CA LEU A 283 3.52 -6.33 -1.14
C LEU A 283 3.00 -6.76 0.25
N LEU A 284 3.50 -7.88 0.79
CA LEU A 284 2.92 -8.46 2.02
C LEU A 284 3.34 -7.72 3.29
N LEU A 285 4.61 -7.29 3.38
CA LEU A 285 5.16 -6.63 4.57
C LEU A 285 4.39 -5.33 4.95
N PRO A 286 4.07 -4.41 4.00
CA PRO A 286 3.21 -3.27 4.30
C PRO A 286 1.84 -3.66 4.87
N ILE A 287 1.20 -4.70 4.32
CA ILE A 287 -0.12 -5.18 4.77
C ILE A 287 -0.04 -5.74 6.19
N TRP A 288 1.00 -6.53 6.50
CA TRP A 288 1.19 -7.10 7.84
C TRP A 288 1.36 -6.02 8.91
N VAL A 289 2.09 -4.95 8.58
CA VAL A 289 2.25 -3.82 9.50
C VAL A 289 0.95 -3.05 9.66
N MET A 290 0.15 -2.88 8.61
CA MET A 290 -1.19 -2.28 8.73
C MET A 290 -2.13 -3.13 9.60
N LEU A 291 -2.09 -4.47 9.47
CA LEU A 291 -2.84 -5.38 10.35
C LEU A 291 -2.42 -5.27 11.82
N PHE A 292 -1.14 -5.05 12.07
CA PHE A 292 -0.57 -4.91 13.40
C PHE A 292 -0.91 -3.55 14.03
N VAL A 293 -0.75 -2.46 13.29
CA VAL A 293 -0.95 -1.09 13.79
C VAL A 293 -2.43 -0.75 13.97
N PHE A 294 -3.30 -1.13 13.02
CA PHE A 294 -4.74 -0.86 13.15
C PHE A 294 -5.45 -1.98 13.91
N GLN A 295 -5.29 -1.96 15.23
CA GLN A 295 -6.06 -2.80 16.12
C GLN A 295 -7.37 -2.10 16.50
N PRO A 296 -8.53 -2.76 16.34
CA PRO A 296 -9.77 -2.22 16.86
C PRO A 296 -9.65 -2.13 18.38
N ALA A 297 -9.83 -0.93 18.94
CA ALA A 297 -9.75 -0.70 20.38
C ALA A 297 -10.63 -1.73 21.12
N PRO A 298 -10.19 -2.23 22.30
CA PRO A 298 -11.04 -3.07 23.12
C PRO A 298 -12.34 -2.32 23.45
N PRO A 299 -13.48 -3.03 23.54
CA PRO A 299 -14.72 -2.40 23.98
C PRO A 299 -14.44 -1.80 25.36
N ILE A 300 -14.73 -0.51 25.49
CA ILE A 300 -14.74 0.18 26.77
C ILE A 300 -15.86 -0.52 27.55
N ASN A 301 -15.49 -1.36 28.52
CA ASN A 301 -16.43 -1.69 29.57
C ASN A 301 -16.60 -0.40 30.37
N ASP A 302 -17.83 0.10 30.49
CA ASP A 302 -18.21 1.37 31.13
C ASP A 302 -17.86 1.48 32.64
N SER A 303 -16.98 0.63 33.17
CA SER A 303 -16.67 0.56 34.60
C SER A 303 -15.31 1.12 35.02
N ASP A 304 -14.33 1.29 34.12
CA ASP A 304 -12.97 1.65 34.55
C ASP A 304 -12.40 2.85 33.77
N ASP A 305 -12.52 3.99 34.45
CA ASP A 305 -11.62 5.14 34.46
C ASP A 305 -11.60 6.16 33.31
N LEU A 306 -11.91 7.39 33.73
CA LEU A 306 -11.64 8.67 33.08
C LEU A 306 -10.18 8.75 32.60
N ILE A 307 -9.94 8.36 31.35
CA ILE A 307 -8.79 8.81 30.57
C ILE A 307 -9.37 9.54 29.36
N PRO A 308 -9.03 10.82 29.12
CA PRO A 308 -9.36 11.47 27.86
C PRO A 308 -8.41 10.91 26.78
N ALA A 309 -8.62 9.66 26.40
CA ALA A 309 -8.20 9.16 25.11
C ALA A 309 -8.99 9.97 24.07
N LEU A 310 -8.29 10.54 23.09
CA LEU A 310 -8.86 11.29 21.98
C LEU A 310 -10.23 10.73 21.58
N SER A 311 -11.30 11.49 21.87
CA SER A 311 -12.63 11.21 21.32
C SER A 311 -12.47 11.18 19.79
N ASP A 312 -12.69 9.99 19.23
CA ASP A 312 -12.81 9.76 17.80
C ASP A 312 -14.25 10.08 17.39
N ASP A 313 -14.73 11.29 17.68
CA ASP A 313 -16.00 11.78 17.16
C ASP A 313 -15.83 12.22 15.70
N GLY A 314 -15.75 11.21 14.83
CA GLY A 314 -15.84 11.31 13.39
C GLY A 314 -17.26 11.56 12.89
N ASN A 315 -18.04 12.44 13.54
CA ASN A 315 -19.36 12.82 13.04
C ASN A 315 -19.27 14.08 12.18
N SER A 316 -19.19 13.87 10.86
CA SER A 316 -19.57 14.86 9.86
C SER A 316 -21.09 15.00 9.85
N ALA A 317 -21.64 15.70 10.85
CA ALA A 317 -22.98 16.26 10.81
C ALA A 317 -22.92 17.66 11.42
N PHE A 318 -23.25 18.66 10.62
CA PHE A 318 -23.53 20.02 11.08
C PHE A 318 -24.62 19.96 12.15
N ASN A 319 -24.27 20.20 13.41
CA ASN A 319 -25.17 20.81 14.37
C ASN A 319 -24.37 21.81 15.20
N SER A 320 -24.60 23.09 14.91
CA SER A 320 -24.16 24.21 15.71
C SER A 320 -24.98 24.29 17.00
N SER A 321 -24.30 24.71 18.08
CA SER A 321 -24.80 24.97 19.44
C SER A 321 -24.87 23.73 20.34
N VAL A 322 -23.90 23.62 21.25
CA VAL A 322 -24.09 23.41 22.70
C VAL A 322 -22.74 23.69 23.40
N ASP A 323 -22.72 24.82 24.12
CA ASP A 323 -21.97 25.17 25.34
C ASP A 323 -20.46 24.90 25.49
N ASP A 324 -19.67 25.91 25.08
CA ASP A 324 -18.26 26.15 25.44
C ASP A 324 -18.09 26.71 26.89
N HIS A 325 -19.15 26.62 27.72
CA HIS A 325 -19.18 27.23 29.06
C HIS A 325 -18.98 26.24 30.22
N GLN A 326 -19.08 24.92 30.01
CA GLN A 326 -18.98 23.95 31.11
C GLN A 326 -17.53 23.60 31.53
N TYR A 327 -16.53 23.79 30.67
CA TYR A 327 -15.15 23.38 30.99
C TYR A 327 -14.38 24.39 31.86
N ARG A 328 -14.94 25.58 32.12
CA ARG A 328 -14.22 26.65 32.84
C ARG A 328 -14.48 26.69 34.35
N GLN A 329 -15.31 25.80 34.90
CA GLN A 329 -15.73 25.86 36.31
C GLN A 329 -15.01 24.91 37.27
N LEU A 330 -14.06 24.08 36.83
CA LEU A 330 -13.43 23.06 37.70
C LEU A 330 -12.06 23.46 38.28
N TYR A 331 -11.74 24.74 38.36
CA TYR A 331 -10.55 25.21 39.09
C TYR A 331 -10.93 26.27 40.12
N HIS A 332 -11.31 25.83 41.32
CA HIS A 332 -11.39 26.68 42.51
C HIS A 332 -10.30 26.20 43.48
N PRO A 333 -9.24 27.00 43.74
CA PRO A 333 -8.41 26.78 44.91
C PRO A 333 -9.20 27.20 46.15
N THR A 334 -9.41 26.27 47.08
CA THR A 334 -9.93 26.57 48.41
C THR A 334 -8.79 27.09 49.29
N ASP A 335 -8.65 28.41 49.33
CA ASP A 335 -7.98 29.13 50.43
C ASP A 335 -9.07 29.69 51.34
N ASP A 336 -9.20 29.14 52.56
CA ASP A 336 -9.48 29.88 53.82
C ASP A 336 -9.91 28.92 54.94
N TYR A 337 -9.06 28.79 55.97
CA TYR A 337 -9.51 28.51 57.33
C TYR A 337 -8.85 29.53 58.25
N GLY A 338 -9.53 30.67 58.40
CA GLY A 338 -9.26 31.67 59.44
C GLY A 338 -10.37 31.68 60.48
N GLY A 339 -9.99 31.46 61.74
CA GLY A 339 -10.48 32.21 62.90
C GLY A 339 -11.85 31.89 63.51
N PHE A 340 -11.85 31.58 64.80
CA PHE A 340 -12.93 31.86 65.76
C PHE A 340 -12.37 31.73 67.19
N PRO A 341 -12.99 32.38 68.20
CA PRO A 341 -13.11 33.81 68.45
C PRO A 341 -12.10 34.34 69.47
#